data_AF-A0A2H2YWH4-F1
#
_entry.id   AF-A0A2H2YWH4-F1
#
_cell.length_a   1.000
_cell.length_b   1.000
_cell.length_c   1.000
_cell.angle_alpha   90.00
_cell.angle_beta   90.00
_cell.angle_gamma   90.00
#
_symmetry.space_group_name_H-M   'P 1'
#
loop_
_entity.id
_entity.type
_entity.pdbx_description
1 polymer ?
#
loop_
_entity_poly.entity_id
_entity_poly.type
_entity_poly.pdbx_seq_one_letter_code
_entity_poly.pdbx_strand_id
1 'polypeptide(L)'
;MNKPKLAFGLNLTKKPGASKPMPSRSKPMFSSHDDDSDDEGAAQETKVEEIGGELDDFTSAPPPPPAAAAESTAGHRPKKGVISEPPKLKAKAPTSTMFGDLSSTLSSRKNAEAATELDASVYEYDAVYDSLKPQKNKSKEDEERKPKYMKNLMKAADVRKRDQLIAEEKKIAREREAEGDEFADKEKFVTEAYKKQQEENKRIEEEERRREEEEAKKNEGTGMTSFYRKLLDREQERHAETVRAAEEMAKRGPGEKADGEDVEDADDGDKEKQYARAAQELNEKGASISVNEDGQVVDKRQLLKGGLNVVAKKQAAVQKEAEEAAGRGSSDRDRRELTGKQLGRKQAMRERQSRMLAEQLEASLKRSREAEEVKREEVERAAKTRKTEGEIMSARERYLARKKAAEEEKRKAAEAGGE
;
A
#
# COMPACT_ATOMS: atom_id res chain seq x y z
N MET A 1 67.49 -43.16 6.12
CA MET A 1 66.37 -42.20 6.12
C MET A 1 65.81 -42.12 4.71
N ASN A 2 64.75 -42.87 4.41
CA ASN A 2 64.04 -42.83 3.12
C ASN A 2 62.55 -42.69 3.42
N LYS A 3 61.94 -41.57 3.03
CA LYS A 3 60.49 -41.32 3.17
C LYS A 3 59.79 -41.68 1.86
N PRO A 4 58.79 -42.57 1.85
CA PRO A 4 57.81 -42.63 0.76
C PRO A 4 56.58 -41.77 1.04
N LYS A 5 56.10 -41.14 -0.03
CA LYS A 5 55.01 -40.18 -0.13
C LYS A 5 53.65 -40.88 -0.05
N LEU A 6 52.71 -40.30 0.70
CA LEU A 6 51.30 -40.67 0.77
C LEU A 6 50.55 -40.20 -0.49
N ALA A 7 49.77 -41.09 -1.11
CA ALA A 7 48.82 -40.78 -2.17
C ALA A 7 47.41 -41.19 -1.70
N PHE A 8 46.53 -40.20 -1.51
CA PHE A 8 45.09 -40.41 -1.29
C PHE A 8 44.36 -40.12 -2.60
N GLY A 9 43.82 -41.16 -3.23
CA GLY A 9 42.93 -41.04 -4.38
C GLY A 9 41.48 -40.84 -3.93
N LEU A 10 40.91 -39.68 -4.23
CA LEU A 10 39.49 -39.38 -4.07
C LEU A 10 38.78 -39.70 -5.41
N ASN A 11 37.95 -40.74 -5.41
CA ASN A 11 37.14 -41.12 -6.57
C ASN A 11 35.97 -40.13 -6.77
N LEU A 12 36.10 -39.18 -7.69
CA LEU A 12 34.98 -38.39 -8.19
C LEU A 12 34.20 -39.19 -9.24
N THR A 13 33.03 -39.71 -8.85
CA THR A 13 32.05 -40.22 -9.82
C THR A 13 31.17 -39.07 -10.32
N LYS A 14 31.20 -38.90 -11.64
CA LYS A 14 30.45 -37.89 -12.40
C LYS A 14 29.06 -38.43 -12.69
N LYS A 15 28.00 -37.69 -12.37
CA LYS A 15 26.64 -37.91 -12.90
C LYS A 15 26.06 -36.63 -13.51
N PRO A 16 25.27 -36.76 -14.60
CA PRO A 16 24.98 -35.70 -15.55
C PRO A 16 23.88 -34.73 -15.09
N GLY A 17 23.89 -33.55 -15.74
CA GLY A 17 23.14 -32.36 -15.37
C GLY A 17 21.62 -32.52 -15.30
N ALA A 18 21.06 -31.88 -14.28
CA ALA A 18 19.63 -31.70 -14.07
C ALA A 18 19.07 -30.69 -15.09
N SER A 19 18.04 -31.13 -15.81
CA SER A 19 17.15 -30.30 -16.64
C SER A 19 16.47 -29.23 -15.79
N LYS A 20 16.54 -27.96 -16.23
CA LYS A 20 15.82 -26.84 -15.60
C LYS A 20 14.30 -27.00 -15.80
N PRO A 21 13.46 -26.66 -14.80
CA PRO A 21 12.00 -26.74 -14.94
C PRO A 21 11.47 -25.60 -15.82
N MET A 22 10.49 -25.90 -16.67
CA MET A 22 9.78 -24.92 -17.49
C MET A 22 8.87 -24.03 -16.63
N PRO A 23 8.71 -22.73 -16.97
CA PRO A 23 7.79 -21.85 -16.26
C PRO A 23 6.32 -22.21 -16.53
N SER A 24 5.49 -22.16 -15.49
CA SER A 24 4.05 -22.42 -15.55
C SER A 24 3.33 -21.36 -16.39
N ARG A 25 2.44 -21.81 -17.28
CA ARG A 25 1.54 -20.95 -18.06
C ARG A 25 0.44 -20.44 -17.13
N SER A 26 0.38 -19.13 -16.90
CA SER A 26 -0.80 -18.48 -16.33
C SER A 26 -1.94 -18.50 -17.34
N LYS A 27 -3.15 -18.84 -16.87
CA LYS A 27 -4.38 -18.77 -17.67
C LYS A 27 -4.87 -17.31 -17.72
N PRO A 28 -5.38 -16.81 -18.87
CA PRO A 28 -6.10 -15.54 -18.89
C PRO A 28 -7.45 -15.70 -18.20
N MET A 29 -7.69 -14.90 -17.15
CA MET A 29 -9.04 -14.73 -16.58
C MET A 29 -9.84 -13.86 -17.55
N PHE A 30 -10.51 -14.50 -18.53
CA PHE A 30 -11.80 -14.11 -19.13
C PHE A 30 -11.99 -14.84 -20.47
N SER A 31 -12.48 -16.08 -20.44
CA SER A 31 -13.10 -16.69 -21.62
C SER A 31 -14.08 -17.81 -21.23
N SER A 32 -15.37 -17.45 -21.27
CA SER A 32 -16.50 -18.25 -21.75
C SER A 32 -16.25 -19.75 -22.00
N HIS A 33 -16.80 -20.61 -21.14
CA HIS A 33 -17.29 -21.91 -21.58
C HIS A 33 -18.55 -22.29 -20.79
N ASP A 34 -19.63 -22.33 -21.54
CA ASP A 34 -20.92 -22.91 -21.23
C ASP A 34 -20.95 -24.17 -22.11
N ASP A 35 -20.88 -25.36 -21.50
CA ASP A 35 -21.56 -26.57 -21.99
C ASP A 35 -21.55 -27.69 -20.94
N ASP A 36 -22.71 -28.34 -20.83
CA ASP A 36 -23.22 -29.38 -19.93
C ASP A 36 -22.31 -30.61 -19.64
N SER A 37 -22.44 -31.19 -18.43
CA SER A 37 -23.14 -32.49 -18.20
C SER A 37 -22.91 -33.03 -16.76
N ASP A 38 -23.96 -33.67 -16.24
CA ASP A 38 -24.18 -34.26 -14.90
C ASP A 38 -23.04 -35.11 -14.31
N ASP A 39 -22.87 -35.12 -12.96
CA ASP A 39 -22.87 -36.32 -12.11
C ASP A 39 -22.67 -36.00 -10.60
N GLU A 40 -23.16 -36.91 -9.77
CA GLU A 40 -23.44 -36.94 -8.32
C GLU A 40 -22.36 -36.53 -7.28
N GLY A 41 -22.84 -35.89 -6.19
CA GLY A 41 -22.59 -36.24 -4.78
C GLY A 41 -21.16 -36.32 -4.20
N ALA A 42 -20.79 -35.34 -3.34
CA ALA A 42 -20.18 -35.58 -2.03
C ALA A 42 -19.98 -34.26 -1.25
N ALA A 43 -20.68 -34.11 -0.13
CA ALA A 43 -20.49 -33.02 0.83
C ALA A 43 -19.28 -33.31 1.74
N GLN A 44 -18.30 -32.42 1.77
CA GLN A 44 -17.34 -32.29 2.87
C GLN A 44 -17.16 -30.82 3.22
N GLU A 45 -17.59 -30.49 4.43
CA GLU A 45 -17.52 -29.17 5.06
C GLU A 45 -16.06 -28.80 5.37
N THR A 46 -15.60 -27.67 4.85
CA THR A 46 -14.34 -27.05 5.28
C THR A 46 -14.61 -25.91 6.24
N LYS A 47 -14.31 -26.21 7.50
CA LYS A 47 -14.10 -25.32 8.65
C LYS A 47 -13.34 -24.05 8.27
N VAL A 48 -13.94 -22.88 8.52
CA VAL A 48 -13.28 -21.57 8.51
C VAL A 48 -13.02 -21.19 9.96
N GLU A 49 -11.74 -21.05 10.33
CA GLU A 49 -11.31 -20.52 11.63
C GLU A 49 -11.17 -18.99 11.53
N GLU A 50 -12.03 -18.28 12.24
CA GLU A 50 -11.96 -16.83 12.43
C GLU A 50 -11.22 -16.55 13.74
N ILE A 51 -10.09 -15.84 13.64
CA ILE A 51 -9.27 -15.40 14.77
C ILE A 51 -9.93 -14.14 15.34
N GLY A 52 -10.89 -14.33 16.25
CA GLY A 52 -11.44 -13.30 17.12
C GLY A 52 -10.91 -13.51 18.54
N GLY A 53 -9.99 -12.65 18.97
CA GLY A 53 -9.50 -12.62 20.35
C GLY A 53 -10.47 -11.86 21.24
N GLU A 54 -11.32 -12.59 21.96
CA GLU A 54 -12.10 -12.07 23.08
C GLU A 54 -11.48 -12.54 24.41
N LEU A 55 -11.42 -11.57 25.31
CA LEU A 55 -10.82 -11.57 26.62
C LEU A 55 -11.97 -11.73 27.63
N ASP A 56 -12.01 -12.85 28.36
CA ASP A 56 -12.76 -13.08 29.60
C ASP A 56 -12.58 -14.58 29.94
N ASP A 57 -12.61 -15.10 31.15
CA ASP A 57 -12.58 -14.55 32.50
C ASP A 57 -12.29 -15.77 33.39
N PHE A 58 -11.64 -15.50 34.51
CA PHE A 58 -11.29 -16.41 35.56
C PHE A 58 -12.56 -16.86 36.30
N THR A 59 -12.92 -18.14 36.25
CA THR A 59 -13.47 -18.96 37.36
C THR A 59 -14.15 -20.24 36.84
N SER A 60 -13.55 -21.40 37.12
CA SER A 60 -14.22 -22.69 37.44
C SER A 60 -13.29 -23.85 37.10
N ALA A 61 -12.92 -24.62 38.13
CA ALA A 61 -12.10 -25.82 38.02
C ALA A 61 -12.95 -27.07 37.73
N PRO A 62 -12.47 -28.05 36.95
CA PRO A 62 -13.03 -29.39 36.92
C PRO A 62 -12.11 -30.44 37.61
N PRO A 63 -12.67 -31.57 38.11
CA PRO A 63 -11.95 -32.59 38.88
C PRO A 63 -11.19 -33.61 37.99
N PRO A 64 -10.24 -34.39 38.54
CA PRO A 64 -9.41 -35.32 37.75
C PRO A 64 -10.04 -36.72 37.59
N PRO A 65 -9.81 -37.44 36.46
CA PRO A 65 -10.11 -38.86 36.35
C PRO A 65 -8.94 -39.76 36.79
N PRO A 66 -9.20 -41.04 37.14
CA PRO A 66 -8.27 -41.89 37.90
C PRO A 66 -7.27 -42.69 37.05
N ALA A 67 -6.22 -43.13 37.73
CA ALA A 67 -5.10 -43.94 37.24
C ALA A 67 -5.49 -45.34 36.75
N ALA A 68 -4.76 -45.85 35.75
CA ALA A 68 -4.50 -47.27 35.54
C ALA A 68 -3.11 -47.49 34.90
N ALA A 69 -2.40 -48.47 35.48
CA ALA A 69 -1.13 -49.13 35.15
C ALA A 69 -1.03 -49.59 33.68
N ALA A 70 0.10 -49.99 33.06
CA ALA A 70 1.56 -50.03 33.29
C ALA A 70 2.17 -50.65 31.99
N GLU A 71 3.50 -50.83 31.98
CA GLU A 71 4.38 -51.55 31.03
C GLU A 71 5.23 -50.62 30.15
N SER A 72 6.43 -50.23 30.59
CA SER A 72 7.73 -50.95 30.55
C SER A 72 8.29 -51.20 29.14
N THR A 73 9.41 -50.55 28.81
CA THR A 73 10.71 -51.21 28.57
C THR A 73 11.83 -50.21 28.23
N ALA A 74 13.02 -50.46 28.81
CA ALA A 74 14.39 -50.14 28.38
C ALA A 74 14.67 -48.80 27.68
N GLY A 75 15.47 -47.86 28.19
CA GLY A 75 16.78 -48.03 28.83
C GLY A 75 17.89 -47.57 27.87
N HIS A 76 18.42 -46.35 28.07
CA HIS A 76 19.78 -45.97 27.65
C HIS A 76 20.34 -44.87 28.58
N ARG A 77 21.54 -45.13 29.11
CA ARG A 77 22.30 -44.26 30.03
C ARG A 77 23.01 -43.10 29.30
N PRO A 78 23.33 -42.00 30.00
CA PRO A 78 23.80 -40.76 29.40
C PRO A 78 25.32 -40.71 29.21
N LYS A 79 25.79 -39.97 28.19
CA LYS A 79 27.18 -39.52 28.06
C LYS A 79 27.37 -38.13 28.69
N LYS A 80 28.56 -37.92 29.23
CA LYS A 80 28.99 -36.92 30.20
C LYS A 80 29.70 -35.73 29.52
N GLY A 81 29.48 -34.51 30.02
CA GLY A 81 30.20 -33.26 29.73
C GLY A 81 29.22 -32.13 29.38
N VAL A 82 29.22 -30.92 29.94
CA VAL A 82 30.11 -30.16 30.83
C VAL A 82 29.22 -29.33 31.78
N ILE A 83 29.67 -29.10 33.00
CA ILE A 83 28.94 -28.47 34.10
C ILE A 83 29.01 -26.94 33.96
N SER A 84 27.87 -26.26 33.82
CA SER A 84 27.75 -24.82 34.11
C SER A 84 26.34 -24.40 34.55
N GLU A 85 25.65 -25.23 35.33
CA GLU A 85 24.41 -24.81 36.00
C GLU A 85 24.70 -24.59 37.50
N PRO A 86 24.22 -23.49 38.12
CA PRO A 86 24.32 -23.32 39.56
C PRO A 86 23.55 -24.45 40.28
N PRO A 87 23.95 -24.83 41.50
CA PRO A 87 23.37 -25.99 42.18
C PRO A 87 21.86 -25.81 42.36
N LYS A 88 21.08 -26.73 41.78
CA LYS A 88 19.63 -26.81 41.97
C LYS A 88 19.33 -27.10 43.45
N LEU A 89 18.92 -26.07 44.19
CA LEU A 89 18.44 -26.22 45.56
C LEU A 89 17.20 -27.12 45.55
N LYS A 90 17.18 -28.14 46.42
CA LYS A 90 16.05 -29.05 46.55
C LYS A 90 14.81 -28.25 46.97
N ALA A 91 13.72 -28.39 46.23
CA ALA A 91 12.43 -27.81 46.58
C ALA A 91 12.00 -28.33 47.96
N LYS A 92 11.88 -27.42 48.93
CA LYS A 92 11.29 -27.71 50.24
C LYS A 92 9.78 -27.86 50.05
N ALA A 93 9.19 -28.86 50.72
CA ALA A 93 7.78 -29.20 50.60
C ALA A 93 6.88 -27.97 50.85
N PRO A 94 5.75 -27.83 50.13
CA PRO A 94 4.87 -26.68 50.26
C PRO A 94 4.23 -26.69 51.65
N THR A 95 4.65 -25.79 52.53
CA THR A 95 3.96 -25.54 53.79
C THR A 95 2.76 -24.65 53.52
N SER A 96 1.55 -25.16 53.78
CA SER A 96 0.29 -24.43 53.99
C SER A 96 0.09 -23.12 53.20
N THR A 97 -0.66 -23.20 52.10
CA THR A 97 -0.99 -22.11 51.16
C THR A 97 -1.85 -20.98 51.72
N MET A 98 -2.30 -21.04 52.99
CA MET A 98 -3.22 -20.03 53.56
C MET A 98 -2.53 -18.99 54.46
N PHE A 99 -1.32 -19.29 54.95
CA PHE A 99 -0.45 -18.38 55.69
C PHE A 99 0.98 -18.71 55.26
N GLY A 100 1.47 -18.05 54.21
CA GLY A 100 2.87 -18.17 53.79
C GLY A 100 3.82 -17.82 54.95
N ASP A 101 5.09 -18.23 54.86
CA ASP A 101 6.09 -18.04 55.92
C ASP A 101 6.22 -16.55 56.32
N LEU A 102 5.49 -16.15 57.36
CA LEU A 102 5.42 -14.78 57.87
C LEU A 102 6.78 -14.30 58.39
N SER A 103 7.65 -15.23 58.80
CA SER A 103 8.99 -14.90 59.27
C SER A 103 9.91 -14.52 58.09
N SER A 104 9.73 -15.20 56.95
CA SER A 104 10.42 -14.87 55.71
C SER A 104 9.94 -13.53 55.15
N THR A 105 8.64 -13.22 55.22
CA THR A 105 8.13 -11.92 54.74
C THR A 105 8.58 -10.76 55.62
N LEU A 106 8.60 -10.92 56.95
CA LEU A 106 9.11 -9.90 57.88
C LEU A 106 10.62 -9.66 57.71
N SER A 107 11.41 -10.71 57.55
CA SER A 107 12.86 -10.58 57.30
C SER A 107 13.14 -9.94 55.93
N SER A 108 12.41 -10.34 54.89
CA SER A 108 12.49 -9.70 53.57
C SER A 108 12.14 -8.21 53.63
N ARG A 109 11.10 -7.84 54.39
CA ARG A 109 10.70 -6.45 54.55
C ARG A 109 11.75 -5.62 55.28
N LYS A 110 12.31 -6.14 56.38
CA LYS A 110 13.43 -5.47 57.09
C LYS A 110 14.64 -5.26 56.19
N ASN A 111 14.97 -6.25 55.38
CA ASN A 111 16.09 -6.15 54.44
C ASN A 111 15.80 -5.14 53.32
N ALA A 112 14.56 -5.07 52.83
CA ALA A 112 14.14 -4.08 51.85
C ALA A 112 14.17 -2.66 52.44
N GLU A 113 13.67 -2.46 53.65
CA GLU A 113 13.71 -1.18 54.38
C GLU A 113 15.16 -0.74 54.63
N ALA A 114 16.02 -1.64 55.12
CA ALA A 114 17.45 -1.35 55.29
C ALA A 114 18.15 -1.01 53.96
N ALA A 115 17.80 -1.69 52.86
CA ALA A 115 18.34 -1.36 51.55
C ALA A 115 17.90 0.03 51.06
N THR A 116 16.63 0.40 51.28
CA THR A 116 16.12 1.73 50.92
C THR A 116 16.68 2.85 51.80
N GLU A 117 16.98 2.58 53.08
CA GLU A 117 17.61 3.55 53.99
C GLU A 117 19.06 3.82 53.62
N LEU A 118 19.78 2.81 53.13
CA LEU A 118 21.16 2.95 52.66
C LEU A 118 21.23 3.68 51.32
N ASP A 119 20.32 3.36 50.39
CA ASP A 119 20.24 4.02 49.09
C ASP A 119 18.82 3.93 48.50
N ALA A 120 18.18 5.09 48.35
CA ALA A 120 16.84 5.21 47.78
C ALA A 120 16.77 4.81 46.29
N SER A 121 17.90 4.85 45.57
CA SER A 121 17.99 4.54 44.14
C SER A 121 18.13 3.05 43.82
N VAL A 122 18.25 2.19 44.85
CA VAL A 122 18.47 0.73 44.71
C VAL A 122 17.41 0.04 43.85
N TYR A 123 16.19 0.57 43.80
CA TYR A 123 15.09 0.00 43.02
C TYR A 123 14.71 0.83 41.78
N GLU A 124 15.43 1.91 41.47
CA GLU A 124 15.16 2.79 40.32
C GLU A 124 15.70 2.24 38.98
N TYR A 125 15.56 0.93 38.77
CA TYR A 125 16.06 0.25 37.55
C TYR A 125 15.45 0.79 36.25
N ASP A 126 14.20 1.24 36.29
CA ASP A 126 13.49 1.76 35.10
C ASP A 126 13.90 3.21 34.76
N ALA A 127 14.33 3.99 35.75
CA ALA A 127 14.75 5.38 35.54
C ALA A 127 16.03 5.49 34.69
N VAL A 128 16.93 4.51 34.82
CA VAL A 128 18.18 4.42 34.05
C VAL A 128 17.98 3.69 32.72
N TYR A 129 16.89 2.96 32.55
CA TYR A 129 16.64 2.19 31.32
C TYR A 129 16.48 3.10 30.09
N ASP A 130 15.83 4.26 30.25
CA ASP A 130 15.65 5.22 29.17
C ASP A 130 16.93 5.99 28.81
N SER A 131 17.88 6.14 29.73
CA SER A 131 19.19 6.73 29.45
C SER A 131 20.18 5.72 28.85
N LEU A 132 20.03 4.43 29.16
CA LEU A 132 20.78 3.32 28.58
C LEU A 132 20.28 2.93 27.18
N LYS A 133 19.05 3.29 26.82
CA LYS A 133 18.57 3.15 25.44
C LYS A 133 19.44 4.03 24.55
N PRO A 134 20.16 3.46 23.56
CA PRO A 134 20.86 4.27 22.60
C PRO A 134 19.83 5.20 21.94
N GLN A 135 20.08 6.51 22.01
CA GLN A 135 19.26 7.50 21.33
C GLN A 135 19.18 7.05 19.87
N LYS A 136 18.01 6.57 19.46
CA LYS A 136 17.77 6.20 18.07
C LYS A 136 17.85 7.50 17.30
N ASN A 137 18.99 7.74 16.66
CA ASN A 137 19.13 8.80 15.68
C ASN A 137 18.08 8.50 14.61
N LYS A 138 16.95 9.22 14.66
CA LYS A 138 15.91 9.14 13.62
C LYS A 138 16.63 9.49 12.32
N SER A 139 16.86 8.50 11.49
CA SER A 139 17.39 8.75 10.16
C SER A 139 16.32 9.53 9.39
N LYS A 140 16.72 10.36 8.42
CA LYS A 140 15.76 11.09 7.57
C LYS A 140 14.75 10.14 6.90
N GLU A 141 15.14 8.87 6.69
CA GLU A 141 14.26 7.80 6.20
C GLU A 141 13.07 7.50 7.14
N ASP A 142 13.24 7.59 8.47
CA ASP A 142 12.15 7.36 9.42
C ASP A 142 11.13 8.51 9.43
N GLU A 143 11.55 9.73 9.09
CA GLU A 143 10.65 10.87 8.91
C GLU A 143 9.87 10.79 7.58
N GLU A 144 10.45 10.12 6.59
CA GLU A 144 9.83 9.80 5.31
C GLU A 144 8.87 8.60 5.40
N ARG A 145 8.95 7.77 6.45
CA ARG A 145 7.96 6.72 6.78
C ARG A 145 6.61 7.28 7.28
N LYS A 146 6.20 8.45 6.80
CA LYS A 146 4.79 8.88 6.90
C LYS A 146 3.95 7.97 6.01
N PRO A 147 2.74 7.57 6.44
CA PRO A 147 1.86 6.75 5.62
C PRO A 147 1.62 7.41 4.25
N LYS A 148 1.92 6.65 3.18
CA LYS A 148 1.95 7.13 1.78
C LYS A 148 0.65 7.81 1.33
N TYR A 149 -0.48 7.49 1.97
CA TYR A 149 -1.81 7.96 1.57
C TYR A 149 -2.49 8.92 2.55
N MET A 150 -2.00 9.06 3.79
CA MET A 150 -2.69 9.87 4.81
C MET A 150 -2.77 11.34 4.40
N LYS A 151 -1.70 11.87 3.79
CA LYS A 151 -1.69 13.24 3.28
C LYS A 151 -2.75 13.46 2.21
N ASN A 152 -2.95 12.47 1.33
CA ASN A 152 -3.95 12.57 0.26
C ASN A 152 -5.37 12.43 0.82
N LEU A 153 -5.56 11.58 1.82
CA LEU A 153 -6.84 11.44 2.51
C LEU A 153 -7.24 12.74 3.23
N MET A 154 -6.31 13.36 3.95
CA MET A 154 -6.53 14.65 4.61
C MET A 154 -6.85 15.75 3.58
N LYS A 155 -6.05 15.86 2.52
CA LYS A 155 -6.31 16.81 1.42
C LYS A 155 -7.69 16.59 0.80
N ALA A 156 -8.08 15.33 0.55
CA ALA A 156 -9.39 15.02 -0.01
C ALA A 156 -10.54 15.35 0.97
N ALA A 157 -10.35 15.14 2.27
CA ALA A 157 -11.30 15.56 3.28
C ALA A 157 -11.45 17.09 3.32
N ASP A 158 -10.35 17.82 3.21
CA ASP A 158 -10.36 19.28 3.19
C ASP A 158 -11.02 19.84 1.92
N VAL A 159 -10.79 19.23 0.76
CA VAL A 159 -11.49 19.58 -0.50
C VAL A 159 -12.99 19.36 -0.34
N ARG A 160 -13.43 18.20 0.15
CA ARG A 160 -14.87 17.94 0.37
C ARG A 160 -15.53 18.92 1.33
N LYS A 161 -14.83 19.33 2.39
CA LYS A 161 -15.34 20.35 3.33
C LYS A 161 -15.52 21.69 2.63
N ARG A 162 -14.56 22.10 1.79
CA ARG A 162 -14.69 23.32 0.97
C ARG A 162 -15.87 23.22 0.00
N ASP A 163 -15.98 22.11 -0.72
CA ASP A 163 -17.09 21.87 -1.66
C ASP A 163 -18.45 21.92 -0.97
N GLN A 164 -18.56 21.35 0.24
CA GLN A 164 -19.78 21.42 1.05
C GLN A 164 -20.15 22.85 1.40
N LEU A 165 -19.19 23.66 1.86
CA LEU A 165 -19.43 25.07 2.17
C LEU A 165 -19.85 25.87 0.93
N ILE A 166 -19.20 25.65 -0.21
CA ILE A 166 -19.55 26.29 -1.48
C ILE A 166 -20.96 25.88 -1.93
N ALA A 167 -21.32 24.61 -1.76
CA ALA A 167 -22.65 24.10 -2.11
C ALA A 167 -23.75 24.70 -1.22
N GLU A 168 -23.50 24.80 0.10
CA GLU A 168 -24.40 25.46 1.03
C GLU A 168 -24.57 26.95 0.70
N GLU A 169 -23.48 27.65 0.38
CA GLU A 169 -23.55 29.07 -0.01
C GLU A 169 -24.32 29.27 -1.32
N LYS A 170 -24.08 28.43 -2.34
CA LYS A 170 -24.84 28.45 -3.60
C LYS A 170 -26.31 28.09 -3.37
N LYS A 171 -26.61 27.20 -2.42
CA LYS A 171 -27.97 26.87 -2.02
C LYS A 171 -28.67 28.06 -1.36
N ILE A 172 -28.03 28.72 -0.40
CA ILE A 172 -28.57 29.90 0.27
C ILE A 172 -28.77 31.06 -0.73
N ALA A 173 -27.83 31.25 -1.66
CA ALA A 173 -27.99 32.25 -2.72
C ALA A 173 -29.21 31.96 -3.60
N ARG A 174 -29.41 30.70 -4.00
CA ARG A 174 -30.58 30.27 -4.79
C ARG A 174 -31.88 30.42 -4.01
N GLU A 175 -31.90 30.11 -2.71
CA GLU A 175 -33.05 30.32 -1.84
C GLU A 175 -33.39 31.81 -1.73
N ARG A 176 -32.39 32.69 -1.60
CA ARG A 176 -32.59 34.15 -1.59
C ARG A 176 -33.02 34.73 -2.94
N GLU A 177 -32.63 34.12 -4.05
CA GLU A 177 -33.12 34.51 -5.37
C GLU A 177 -34.58 34.09 -5.55
N ALA A 178 -34.95 32.89 -5.08
CA ALA A 178 -36.32 32.41 -5.12
C ALA A 178 -37.27 33.19 -4.18
N GLU A 179 -36.80 33.57 -3.00
CA GLU A 179 -37.52 34.44 -2.04
C GLU A 179 -37.34 35.93 -2.37
N GLY A 180 -36.47 36.25 -3.33
CA GLY A 180 -36.05 37.62 -3.65
C GLY A 180 -37.18 38.50 -4.15
N ASP A 181 -38.21 37.92 -4.77
CA ASP A 181 -39.40 38.63 -5.22
C ASP A 181 -40.28 39.11 -4.04
N GLU A 182 -40.25 38.40 -2.90
CA GLU A 182 -41.02 38.74 -1.70
C GLU A 182 -40.29 39.74 -0.77
N PHE A 183 -38.97 39.88 -0.94
CA PHE A 183 -38.11 40.69 -0.08
C PHE A 183 -37.31 41.76 -0.84
N ALA A 184 -37.70 42.07 -2.09
CA ALA A 184 -37.05 43.07 -2.94
C ALA A 184 -37.02 44.48 -2.30
N ASP A 185 -38.07 44.82 -1.55
CA ASP A 185 -38.21 46.11 -0.87
C ASP A 185 -37.43 46.21 0.45
N LYS A 186 -36.81 45.11 0.93
CA LYS A 186 -36.06 45.08 2.19
C LYS A 186 -34.55 45.12 1.95
N GLU A 187 -33.85 45.88 2.77
CA GLU A 187 -32.40 46.03 2.68
C GLU A 187 -31.67 44.71 3.00
N LYS A 188 -30.69 44.35 2.17
CA LYS A 188 -29.88 43.12 2.33
C LYS A 188 -28.67 43.41 3.24
N PHE A 189 -28.73 42.96 4.50
CA PHE A 189 -27.60 43.09 5.43
C PHE A 189 -26.70 41.85 5.38
N VAL A 190 -25.46 42.07 4.95
CA VAL A 190 -24.41 41.03 4.87
C VAL A 190 -23.37 41.36 5.94
N THR A 191 -23.15 40.47 6.90
CA THR A 191 -22.17 40.67 7.98
C THR A 191 -20.75 40.73 7.41
N GLU A 192 -19.86 41.50 8.04
CA GLU A 192 -18.46 41.63 7.58
C GLU A 192 -17.74 40.27 7.52
N ALA A 193 -18.05 39.37 8.44
CA ALA A 193 -17.52 38.01 8.46
C ALA A 193 -17.95 37.20 7.22
N TYR A 194 -19.22 37.32 6.80
CA TYR A 194 -19.72 36.62 5.63
C TYR A 194 -19.19 37.21 4.32
N LYS A 195 -18.96 38.54 4.26
CA LYS A 195 -18.24 39.17 3.14
C LYS A 195 -16.83 38.62 3.00
N LYS A 196 -16.08 38.53 4.10
CA LYS A 196 -14.73 37.96 4.12
C LYS A 196 -14.70 36.49 3.71
N GLN A 197 -15.66 35.70 4.21
CA GLN A 197 -15.82 34.29 3.82
C GLN A 197 -16.11 34.14 2.32
N GLN A 198 -16.98 34.98 1.76
CA GLN A 198 -17.28 34.95 0.33
C GLN A 198 -16.07 35.35 -0.52
N GLU A 199 -15.29 36.35 -0.09
CA GLU A 199 -14.06 36.77 -0.78
C GLU A 199 -12.97 35.69 -0.70
N GLU A 200 -12.80 35.04 0.45
CA GLU A 200 -11.87 33.93 0.63
C GLU A 200 -12.25 32.75 -0.27
N ASN A 201 -13.53 32.37 -0.30
CA ASN A 201 -14.01 31.30 -1.18
C ASN A 201 -13.84 31.64 -2.66
N LYS A 202 -14.14 32.88 -3.08
CA LYS A 202 -13.90 33.33 -4.47
C LYS A 202 -12.42 33.29 -4.84
N ARG A 203 -11.53 33.72 -3.93
CA ARG A 203 -10.09 33.68 -4.14
C ARG A 203 -9.57 32.25 -4.27
N ILE A 204 -10.07 31.34 -3.43
CA ILE A 204 -9.72 29.92 -3.49
C ILE A 204 -10.26 29.28 -4.79
N GLU A 205 -11.50 29.58 -5.19
CA GLU A 205 -12.09 29.09 -6.44
C GLU A 205 -11.32 29.59 -7.67
N GLU A 206 -10.88 30.85 -7.68
CA GLU A 206 -10.03 31.39 -8.76
C GLU A 206 -8.64 30.75 -8.79
N GLU A 207 -8.03 30.49 -7.63
CA GLU A 207 -6.74 29.82 -7.53
C GLU A 207 -6.84 28.34 -7.94
N GLU A 208 -7.89 27.64 -7.52
CA GLU A 208 -8.16 26.26 -7.95
C GLU A 208 -8.53 26.20 -9.43
N ARG A 209 -9.32 27.14 -9.96
CA ARG A 209 -9.63 27.22 -11.39
C ARG A 209 -8.38 27.48 -12.22
N ARG A 210 -7.51 28.41 -11.79
CA ARG A 210 -6.23 28.65 -12.47
C ARG A 210 -5.36 27.40 -12.43
N ARG A 211 -5.30 26.71 -11.29
CA ARG A 211 -4.54 25.48 -11.14
C ARG A 211 -5.11 24.36 -12.00
N GLU A 212 -6.42 24.21 -12.07
CA GLU A 212 -7.12 23.25 -12.91
C GLU A 212 -6.89 23.57 -14.38
N GLU A 213 -6.90 24.84 -14.80
CA GLU A 213 -6.54 25.22 -16.18
C GLU A 213 -5.08 24.89 -16.51
N GLU A 214 -4.15 25.08 -15.57
CA GLU A 214 -2.74 24.68 -15.73
C GLU A 214 -2.57 23.15 -15.74
N GLU A 215 -3.29 22.43 -14.89
CA GLU A 215 -3.30 20.96 -14.84
C GLU A 215 -4.01 20.38 -16.08
N ALA A 216 -5.06 21.03 -16.58
CA ALA A 216 -5.77 20.69 -17.81
C ALA A 216 -4.86 20.91 -19.02
N LYS A 217 -4.16 22.03 -19.14
CA LYS A 217 -3.14 22.24 -20.19
C LYS A 217 -2.00 21.21 -20.13
N LYS A 218 -1.63 20.75 -18.93
CA LYS A 218 -0.65 19.67 -18.76
C LYS A 218 -1.24 18.29 -19.10
N ASN A 219 -2.52 18.06 -18.77
CA ASN A 219 -3.27 16.83 -19.02
C ASN A 219 -3.90 16.75 -20.43
N GLU A 220 -3.95 17.83 -21.20
CA GLU A 220 -4.22 17.81 -22.65
C GLU A 220 -3.17 16.95 -23.39
N GLY A 221 -2.06 16.65 -22.71
CA GLY A 221 -1.01 15.76 -23.15
C GLY A 221 -1.06 14.33 -22.58
N THR A 222 -2.12 13.86 -21.92
CA THR A 222 -2.21 12.47 -21.39
C THR A 222 -3.01 11.56 -22.33
N GLY A 223 -2.32 10.95 -23.29
CA GLY A 223 -2.88 9.97 -24.22
C GLY A 223 -1.84 9.44 -25.20
N MET A 224 -2.17 8.39 -25.96
CA MET A 224 -1.26 7.89 -27.02
C MET A 224 -1.09 8.92 -28.13
N THR A 225 -2.13 9.69 -28.45
CA THR A 225 -2.11 10.75 -29.47
C THR A 225 -1.18 11.91 -29.12
N SER A 226 -1.12 12.31 -27.85
CA SER A 226 -0.19 13.34 -27.37
C SER A 226 1.25 12.82 -27.29
N PHE A 227 1.45 11.52 -27.02
CA PHE A 227 2.77 10.88 -27.14
C PHE A 227 3.27 10.91 -28.59
N TYR A 228 2.44 10.55 -29.57
CA TYR A 228 2.79 10.65 -30.98
C TYR A 228 3.01 12.10 -31.42
N ARG A 229 2.18 13.05 -30.96
CA ARG A 229 2.38 14.49 -31.20
C ARG A 229 3.74 14.95 -30.69
N LYS A 230 4.08 14.67 -29.42
CA LYS A 230 5.38 15.00 -28.80
C LYS A 230 6.57 14.34 -29.50
N LEU A 231 6.38 13.13 -30.06
CA LEU A 231 7.43 12.45 -30.82
C LEU A 231 7.69 13.17 -32.16
N LEU A 232 6.63 13.50 -32.89
CA LEU A 232 6.71 14.25 -34.15
C LEU A 232 7.25 15.66 -33.94
N ASP A 233 6.79 16.37 -32.89
CA ASP A 233 7.30 17.70 -32.54
C ASP A 233 8.81 17.64 -32.25
N ARG A 234 9.28 16.62 -31.53
CA ARG A 234 10.71 16.40 -31.26
C ARG A 234 11.51 16.07 -32.53
N GLU A 235 10.95 15.30 -33.45
CA GLU A 235 11.59 15.03 -34.75
C GLU A 235 11.66 16.28 -35.63
N GLN A 236 10.61 17.11 -35.61
CA GLN A 236 10.58 18.41 -36.29
C GLN A 236 11.56 19.40 -35.69
N GLU A 237 11.68 19.48 -34.36
CA GLU A 237 12.68 20.31 -33.66
C GLU A 237 14.10 19.90 -34.06
N ARG A 238 14.40 18.61 -34.04
CA ARG A 238 15.70 18.09 -34.50
C ARG A 238 15.97 18.42 -35.96
N HIS A 239 14.97 18.25 -36.83
CA HIS A 239 15.10 18.60 -38.24
C HIS A 239 15.32 20.11 -38.42
N ALA A 240 14.58 20.95 -37.70
CA ALA A 240 14.73 22.40 -37.74
C ALA A 240 16.10 22.84 -37.23
N GLU A 241 16.64 22.21 -36.18
CA GLU A 241 18.00 22.43 -35.70
C GLU A 241 19.05 22.03 -36.75
N THR A 242 18.89 20.89 -37.42
CA THR A 242 19.81 20.47 -38.49
C THR A 242 19.78 21.41 -39.69
N VAL A 243 18.60 21.89 -40.08
CA VAL A 243 18.45 22.85 -41.19
C VAL A 243 19.04 24.20 -40.80
N ARG A 244 18.77 24.70 -39.59
CA ARG A 244 19.38 25.94 -39.09
C ARG A 244 20.90 25.83 -39.00
N ALA A 245 21.44 24.72 -38.52
CA ALA A 245 22.88 24.48 -38.48
C ALA A 245 23.50 24.44 -39.89
N ALA A 246 22.81 23.80 -40.84
CA ALA A 246 23.23 23.78 -42.25
C ALA A 246 23.14 25.17 -42.91
N GLU A 247 22.10 25.95 -42.61
CA GLU A 247 21.95 27.33 -43.08
C GLU A 247 23.00 28.26 -42.48
N GLU A 248 23.33 28.12 -41.19
CA GLU A 248 24.42 28.87 -40.56
C GLU A 248 25.78 28.49 -41.12
N MET A 249 25.99 27.22 -41.46
CA MET A 249 27.20 26.74 -42.13
C MET A 249 27.29 27.27 -43.57
N ALA A 250 26.17 27.30 -44.31
CA ALA A 250 26.10 27.88 -45.64
C ALA A 250 26.27 29.40 -45.64
N LYS A 251 25.74 30.10 -44.63
CA LYS A 251 25.86 31.56 -44.46
C LYS A 251 27.26 31.98 -43.99
N ARG A 252 27.99 31.09 -43.30
CA ARG A 252 29.43 31.28 -43.02
C ARG A 252 30.29 31.20 -44.29
N GLY A 253 29.75 30.74 -45.42
CA GLY A 253 30.44 30.67 -46.71
C GLY A 253 31.64 29.71 -46.70
N PRO A 254 32.14 29.28 -47.87
CA PRO A 254 33.35 28.46 -47.98
C PRO A 254 34.59 29.33 -47.72
N GLY A 255 34.78 29.77 -46.47
CA GLY A 255 35.80 30.76 -46.09
C GLY A 255 36.87 30.28 -45.11
N GLU A 256 36.69 29.11 -44.49
CA GLU A 256 37.74 28.45 -43.69
C GLU A 256 37.88 27.00 -44.17
N LYS A 257 38.60 26.86 -45.29
CA LYS A 257 39.32 25.61 -45.57
C LYS A 257 40.41 25.50 -44.51
N ALA A 258 40.17 24.72 -43.46
CA ALA A 258 41.25 24.00 -42.81
C ALA A 258 41.54 22.80 -43.71
N ASP A 259 42.62 22.92 -44.49
CA ASP A 259 43.39 21.87 -45.17
C ASP A 259 42.67 20.53 -45.36
N GLY A 260 41.84 20.47 -46.41
CA GLY A 260 41.38 19.22 -47.00
C GLY A 260 42.09 19.04 -48.34
N GLU A 261 43.10 18.17 -48.34
CA GLU A 261 43.75 17.67 -49.55
C GLU A 261 42.70 17.07 -50.50
N ASP A 262 42.82 17.43 -51.78
CA ASP A 262 42.24 16.68 -52.88
C ASP A 262 42.73 15.23 -52.79
N VAL A 263 41.84 14.28 -52.49
CA VAL A 263 42.11 12.86 -52.72
C VAL A 263 40.85 12.19 -53.25
N GLU A 264 40.72 12.28 -54.57
CA GLU A 264 40.23 11.16 -55.37
C GLU A 264 41.04 9.90 -55.01
N ASP A 265 40.34 8.79 -54.76
CA ASP A 265 40.89 7.43 -54.65
C ASP A 265 42.09 7.21 -53.69
N ALA A 266 41.81 7.13 -52.39
CA ALA A 266 42.71 6.48 -51.43
C ALA A 266 42.00 5.37 -50.64
N ASP A 267 42.63 4.21 -50.71
CA ASP A 267 42.42 2.92 -50.04
C ASP A 267 41.67 3.03 -48.69
N ASP A 268 40.59 2.25 -48.54
CA ASP A 268 39.75 2.19 -47.33
C ASP A 268 40.56 1.93 -46.04
N GLY A 269 41.76 1.35 -46.14
CA GLY A 269 42.64 1.04 -45.02
C GLY A 269 43.25 2.26 -44.31
N ASP A 270 43.35 3.43 -44.94
CA ASP A 270 43.95 4.61 -44.29
C ASP A 270 42.94 5.45 -43.51
N LYS A 271 41.67 5.43 -43.91
CA LYS A 271 40.57 6.05 -43.17
C LYS A 271 40.33 5.33 -41.84
N GLU A 272 40.36 4.00 -41.84
CA GLU A 272 40.20 3.20 -40.60
C GLU A 272 41.28 3.50 -39.56
N LYS A 273 42.54 3.69 -39.99
CA LYS A 273 43.65 4.08 -39.09
C LYS A 273 43.48 5.49 -38.53
N GLN A 274 42.93 6.43 -39.31
CA GLN A 274 42.63 7.77 -38.84
C GLN A 274 41.50 7.76 -37.79
N TYR A 275 40.45 6.96 -37.99
CA TYR A 275 39.38 6.77 -37.00
C TYR A 275 39.88 6.08 -35.72
N ALA A 276 40.78 5.11 -35.83
CA ALA A 276 41.40 4.44 -34.68
C ALA A 276 42.19 5.43 -33.81
N ARG A 277 42.99 6.31 -34.42
CA ARG A 277 43.76 7.35 -33.73
C ARG A 277 42.85 8.39 -33.06
N ALA A 278 41.80 8.83 -33.75
CA ALA A 278 40.81 9.74 -33.18
C ALA A 278 40.06 9.12 -31.98
N ALA A 279 39.73 7.82 -32.04
CA ALA A 279 39.11 7.10 -30.93
C ALA A 279 40.04 6.96 -29.71
N GLN A 280 41.34 6.75 -29.93
CA GLN A 280 42.34 6.71 -28.86
C GLN A 280 42.49 8.08 -28.17
N GLU A 281 42.56 9.17 -28.93
CA GLU A 281 42.64 10.53 -28.38
C GLU A 281 41.39 10.89 -27.57
N LEU A 282 40.20 10.46 -28.01
CA LEU A 282 38.96 10.64 -27.26
C LEU A 282 38.91 9.79 -25.98
N ASN A 283 39.51 8.60 -26.00
CA ASN A 283 39.64 7.75 -24.80
C ASN A 283 40.60 8.37 -23.77
N GLU A 284 41.70 8.98 -24.22
CA GLU A 284 42.60 9.75 -23.36
C GLU A 284 41.90 10.97 -22.73
N LYS A 285 40.94 11.57 -23.47
CA LYS A 285 40.06 12.63 -22.98
C LYS A 285 38.89 12.13 -22.11
N GLY A 286 38.83 10.83 -21.80
CA GLY A 286 37.87 10.24 -20.86
C GLY A 286 36.61 9.62 -21.49
N ALA A 287 36.55 9.50 -22.82
CA ALA A 287 35.55 8.65 -23.46
C ALA A 287 35.87 7.16 -23.24
N SER A 288 34.88 6.27 -23.30
CA SER A 288 35.08 4.81 -23.13
C SER A 288 34.69 4.04 -24.39
N ILE A 289 35.38 4.33 -25.49
CA ILE A 289 35.22 3.73 -26.81
C ILE A 289 36.08 2.45 -26.88
N SER A 290 35.47 1.31 -27.17
CA SER A 290 36.20 0.05 -27.39
C SER A 290 36.71 -0.03 -28.84
N VAL A 291 38.02 -0.25 -29.02
CA VAL A 291 38.66 -0.45 -30.32
C VAL A 291 39.16 -1.90 -30.39
N ASN A 292 38.88 -2.60 -31.49
CA ASN A 292 39.35 -3.98 -31.72
C ASN A 292 40.84 -4.01 -32.11
N GLU A 293 41.46 -5.20 -32.11
CA GLU A 293 42.87 -5.40 -32.52
C GLU A 293 43.14 -4.96 -33.97
N ASP A 294 42.11 -4.96 -34.83
CA ASP A 294 42.17 -4.47 -36.21
C ASP A 294 41.98 -2.93 -36.33
N GLY A 295 41.95 -2.19 -35.21
CA GLY A 295 41.80 -0.73 -35.20
C GLY A 295 40.37 -0.22 -35.42
N GLN A 296 39.40 -1.11 -35.57
CA GLN A 296 38.00 -0.72 -35.79
C GLN A 296 37.30 -0.33 -34.48
N VAL A 297 36.56 0.78 -34.51
CA VAL A 297 35.76 1.28 -33.38
C VAL A 297 34.50 0.43 -33.23
N VAL A 298 34.36 -0.25 -32.09
CA VAL A 298 33.25 -1.16 -31.83
C VAL A 298 32.29 -0.56 -30.80
N ASP A 299 31.04 -0.35 -31.21
CA ASP A 299 29.94 0.00 -30.32
C ASP A 299 29.41 -1.26 -29.62
N LYS A 300 29.51 -1.28 -28.28
CA LYS A 300 29.03 -2.37 -27.41
C LYS A 300 27.54 -2.68 -27.63
N ARG A 301 26.73 -1.72 -28.08
CA ARG A 301 25.30 -1.96 -28.36
C ARG A 301 25.07 -2.79 -29.62
N GLN A 302 25.93 -2.62 -30.64
CA GLN A 302 25.83 -3.38 -31.88
C GLN A 302 26.21 -4.84 -31.64
N LEU A 303 27.22 -5.11 -30.80
CA LEU A 303 27.56 -6.46 -30.34
C LEU A 303 26.40 -7.14 -29.60
N LEU A 304 25.65 -6.39 -28.80
CA LEU A 304 24.50 -6.91 -28.03
C LEU A 304 23.24 -7.13 -28.88
N LYS A 305 23.15 -6.51 -30.07
CA LYS A 305 22.03 -6.68 -31.00
C LYS A 305 22.09 -8.02 -31.75
N GLY A 306 23.28 -8.58 -31.93
CA GLY A 306 23.51 -9.81 -32.70
C GLY A 306 23.10 -11.13 -32.02
N GLY A 307 22.45 -11.09 -30.85
CA GLY A 307 22.25 -12.28 -30.00
C GLY A 307 20.81 -12.65 -29.65
N LEU A 308 19.78 -12.00 -30.22
CA LEU A 308 18.40 -12.37 -29.93
C LEU A 308 17.79 -13.15 -31.10
N ASN A 309 17.66 -14.48 -30.93
CA ASN A 309 16.88 -15.36 -31.80
C ASN A 309 15.39 -15.04 -31.69
N VAL A 310 14.96 -13.86 -32.17
CA VAL A 310 13.56 -13.58 -32.43
C VAL A 310 13.21 -14.32 -33.71
N VAL A 311 12.65 -15.51 -33.56
CA VAL A 311 12.07 -16.25 -34.69
C VAL A 311 11.07 -15.31 -35.36
N ALA A 312 11.32 -14.93 -36.62
CA ALA A 312 10.48 -14.01 -37.38
C ALA A 312 9.08 -14.62 -37.56
N LYS A 313 8.18 -14.32 -36.62
CA LYS A 313 6.79 -14.74 -36.68
C LYS A 313 6.05 -13.78 -37.63
N LYS A 314 5.99 -14.18 -38.90
CA LYS A 314 4.98 -13.86 -39.93
C LYS A 314 4.30 -12.48 -39.80
N GLN A 315 5.01 -11.43 -40.24
CA GLN A 315 4.50 -10.05 -40.44
C GLN A 315 3.25 -9.98 -41.35
N ALA A 316 2.98 -11.01 -42.16
CA ALA A 316 1.81 -11.08 -43.03
C ALA A 316 0.47 -11.33 -42.30
N ALA A 317 0.48 -11.77 -41.03
CA ALA A 317 -0.76 -11.97 -40.26
C ALA A 317 -1.24 -10.66 -39.59
N VAL A 318 -0.31 -9.81 -39.16
CA VAL A 318 -0.61 -8.54 -38.47
C VAL A 318 -1.10 -7.48 -39.45
N GLN A 319 -0.59 -7.46 -40.69
CA GLN A 319 -1.10 -6.57 -41.75
C GLN A 319 -2.52 -6.95 -42.19
N LYS A 320 -2.85 -8.26 -42.19
CA LYS A 320 -4.19 -8.74 -42.54
C LYS A 320 -5.24 -8.40 -41.47
N GLU A 321 -4.88 -8.47 -40.19
CA GLU A 321 -5.76 -8.02 -39.09
C GLU A 321 -5.94 -6.49 -39.06
N ALA A 322 -4.93 -5.72 -39.48
CA ALA A 322 -5.02 -4.25 -39.55
C ALA A 322 -5.92 -3.77 -40.72
N GLU A 323 -5.88 -4.45 -41.87
CA GLU A 323 -6.77 -4.17 -43.00
C GLU A 323 -8.23 -4.60 -42.71
N GLU A 324 -8.43 -5.69 -41.98
CA GLU A 324 -9.77 -6.17 -41.58
C GLU A 324 -10.41 -5.28 -40.49
N ALA A 325 -9.59 -4.62 -39.67
CA ALA A 325 -10.04 -3.62 -38.70
C ALA A 325 -10.37 -2.24 -39.34
N ALA A 326 -9.68 -1.87 -40.42
CA ALA A 326 -9.92 -0.61 -41.14
C ALA A 326 -11.13 -0.66 -42.09
N GLY A 327 -11.59 -1.86 -42.49
CA GLY A 327 -12.72 -2.07 -43.39
C GLY A 327 -14.13 -1.90 -42.80
N ARG A 328 -14.28 -1.56 -41.51
CA ARG A 328 -15.59 -1.36 -40.86
C ARG A 328 -16.02 0.11 -40.74
N GLY A 329 -15.35 1.01 -41.44
CA GLY A 329 -15.69 2.43 -41.51
C GLY A 329 -16.08 2.85 -42.92
N SER A 330 -17.38 2.75 -43.24
CA SER A 330 -18.02 3.44 -44.37
C SER A 330 -17.67 2.97 -45.79
N SER A 331 -18.38 1.97 -46.28
CA SER A 331 -19.08 2.10 -47.58
C SER A 331 -20.11 0.98 -47.79
N ASP A 332 -21.18 1.42 -48.42
CA ASP A 332 -22.24 0.69 -49.09
C ASP A 332 -23.42 0.07 -48.32
N ARG A 333 -24.56 0.63 -48.70
CA ARG A 333 -25.92 0.32 -48.32
C ARG A 333 -26.36 -0.90 -49.12
N ASP A 334 -26.07 -2.10 -48.63
CA ASP A 334 -26.91 -3.25 -48.97
C ASP A 334 -28.05 -3.34 -47.96
N ARG A 335 -29.20 -2.82 -48.37
CA ARG A 335 -30.51 -3.10 -47.75
C ARG A 335 -30.77 -4.60 -47.79
N ARG A 336 -30.30 -5.33 -46.78
CA ARG A 336 -30.97 -6.54 -46.34
C ARG A 336 -32.00 -6.11 -45.29
N GLU A 337 -33.27 -6.11 -45.67
CA GLU A 337 -34.37 -5.89 -44.75
C GLU A 337 -34.29 -6.92 -43.61
N LEU A 338 -33.70 -6.49 -42.49
CA LEU A 338 -33.83 -7.20 -41.23
C LEU A 338 -35.28 -7.01 -40.77
N THR A 339 -36.11 -7.98 -41.14
CA THR A 339 -37.50 -8.10 -40.69
C THR A 339 -37.64 -7.71 -39.20
N GLY A 340 -38.62 -6.85 -38.88
CA GLY A 340 -38.78 -6.26 -37.54
C GLY A 340 -38.87 -7.25 -36.37
N LYS A 341 -39.17 -8.53 -36.66
CA LYS A 341 -39.15 -9.63 -35.68
C LYS A 341 -37.75 -9.95 -35.13
N GLN A 342 -36.68 -9.78 -35.93
CA GLN A 342 -35.30 -10.03 -35.49
C GLN A 342 -34.75 -8.89 -34.63
N LEU A 343 -35.10 -7.64 -34.95
CA LEU A 343 -34.77 -6.45 -34.15
C LEU A 343 -35.48 -6.50 -32.78
N GLY A 344 -36.77 -6.87 -32.75
CA GLY A 344 -37.52 -7.05 -31.51
C GLY A 344 -36.95 -8.17 -30.62
N ARG A 345 -36.50 -9.29 -31.20
CA ARG A 345 -35.88 -10.39 -30.42
C ARG A 345 -34.53 -9.98 -29.81
N LYS A 346 -33.74 -9.17 -30.52
CA LYS A 346 -32.46 -8.63 -30.01
C LYS A 346 -32.67 -7.54 -28.96
N GLN A 347 -33.72 -6.71 -29.10
CA GLN A 347 -34.12 -5.75 -28.08
C GLN A 347 -34.63 -6.46 -26.82
N ALA A 348 -35.50 -7.46 -26.94
CA ALA A 348 -35.99 -8.26 -25.82
C ALA A 348 -34.85 -8.98 -25.07
N MET A 349 -33.82 -9.47 -25.77
CA MET A 349 -32.63 -10.03 -25.11
C MET A 349 -31.84 -8.98 -24.33
N ARG A 350 -31.65 -7.78 -24.89
CA ARG A 350 -31.00 -6.67 -24.18
C ARG A 350 -31.79 -6.18 -22.99
N GLU A 351 -33.11 -6.09 -23.09
CA GLU A 351 -34.00 -5.70 -21.99
C GLU A 351 -33.95 -6.70 -20.84
N ARG A 352 -33.88 -8.01 -21.14
CA ARG A 352 -33.69 -9.05 -20.12
C ARG A 352 -32.33 -8.93 -19.43
N GLN A 353 -31.27 -8.68 -20.19
CA GLN A 353 -29.93 -8.47 -19.64
C GLN A 353 -29.83 -7.17 -18.82
N SER A 354 -30.44 -6.08 -19.29
CA SER A 354 -30.47 -4.81 -18.56
C SER A 354 -31.33 -4.90 -17.31
N ARG A 355 -32.44 -5.65 -17.35
CA ARG A 355 -33.27 -5.92 -16.17
C ARG A 355 -32.53 -6.75 -15.12
N MET A 356 -31.79 -7.78 -15.52
CA MET A 356 -30.95 -8.57 -14.61
C MET A 356 -29.87 -7.68 -13.94
N LEU A 357 -29.23 -6.81 -14.71
CA LEU A 357 -28.20 -5.89 -14.19
C LEU A 357 -28.82 -4.83 -13.27
N ALA A 358 -29.99 -4.30 -13.62
CA ALA A 358 -30.74 -3.38 -12.78
C ALA A 358 -31.18 -4.04 -11.47
N GLU A 359 -31.65 -5.29 -11.51
CA GLU A 359 -32.05 -6.06 -10.33
C GLU A 359 -30.85 -6.37 -9.42
N GLN A 360 -29.67 -6.70 -9.98
CA GLN A 360 -28.44 -6.84 -9.19
C GLN A 360 -28.03 -5.53 -8.52
N LEU A 361 -28.16 -4.41 -9.22
CA LEU A 361 -27.85 -3.09 -8.70
C LEU A 361 -28.85 -2.68 -7.61
N GLU A 362 -30.14 -2.92 -7.83
CA GLU A 362 -31.19 -2.68 -6.83
C GLU A 362 -31.02 -3.58 -5.59
N ALA A 363 -30.69 -4.86 -5.76
CA ALA A 363 -30.40 -5.76 -4.65
C ALA A 363 -29.17 -5.30 -3.85
N SER A 364 -28.15 -4.77 -4.52
CA SER A 364 -26.96 -4.21 -3.85
C SER A 364 -27.30 -2.96 -3.03
N LEU A 365 -28.13 -2.07 -3.57
CA LEU A 365 -28.61 -0.87 -2.90
C LEU A 365 -29.56 -1.20 -1.74
N LYS A 366 -30.39 -2.24 -1.89
CA LYS A 366 -31.27 -2.72 -0.83
C LYS A 366 -30.46 -3.30 0.32
N ARG A 367 -29.47 -4.15 0.04
CA ARG A 367 -28.55 -4.68 1.07
C ARG A 367 -27.77 -3.58 1.77
N SER A 368 -27.32 -2.54 1.04
CA SER A 368 -26.62 -1.42 1.69
C SER A 368 -27.54 -0.61 2.60
N ARG A 369 -28.79 -0.39 2.19
CA ARG A 369 -29.80 0.30 3.03
C ARG A 369 -30.14 -0.52 4.28
N GLU A 370 -30.41 -1.81 4.13
CA GLU A 370 -30.68 -2.71 5.27
C GLU A 370 -29.47 -2.75 6.23
N ALA A 371 -28.24 -2.78 5.72
CA ALA A 371 -27.04 -2.73 6.57
C ALA A 371 -26.89 -1.37 7.29
N GLU A 372 -27.27 -0.25 6.67
CA GLU A 372 -27.30 1.05 7.34
C GLU A 372 -28.41 1.13 8.40
N GLU A 373 -29.58 0.56 8.13
CA GLU A 373 -30.69 0.50 9.09
C GLU A 373 -30.32 -0.35 10.31
N VAL A 374 -29.73 -1.54 10.12
CA VAL A 374 -29.23 -2.38 11.21
C VAL A 374 -28.18 -1.63 12.04
N LYS A 375 -27.23 -0.94 11.41
CA LYS A 375 -26.25 -0.12 12.13
C LYS A 375 -26.89 1.01 12.92
N ARG A 376 -27.93 1.66 12.38
CA ARG A 376 -28.68 2.69 13.11
C ARG A 376 -29.40 2.09 14.31
N GLU A 377 -30.05 0.94 14.15
CA GLU A 377 -30.68 0.23 15.26
C GLU A 377 -29.68 -0.20 16.33
N GLU A 378 -28.49 -0.67 15.94
CA GLU A 378 -27.41 -1.01 16.88
C GLU A 378 -26.93 0.21 17.66
N VAL A 379 -26.74 1.35 16.99
CA VAL A 379 -26.37 2.61 17.64
C VAL A 379 -27.49 3.09 18.57
N GLU A 380 -28.75 2.97 18.17
CA GLU A 380 -29.88 3.30 19.03
C GLU A 380 -29.98 2.37 20.24
N ARG A 381 -29.78 1.07 20.07
CA ARG A 381 -29.74 0.10 21.18
C ARG A 381 -28.58 0.40 22.11
N ALA A 382 -27.40 0.70 21.57
CA ALA A 382 -26.23 1.10 22.36
C ALA A 382 -26.47 2.43 23.10
N ALA A 383 -27.17 3.39 22.50
CA ALA A 383 -27.56 4.63 23.15
C ALA A 383 -28.60 4.39 24.26
N LYS A 384 -29.55 3.49 24.04
CA LYS A 384 -30.59 3.10 25.02
C LYS A 384 -30.01 2.28 26.20
N THR A 385 -28.95 1.50 26.00
CA THR A 385 -28.31 0.70 27.06
C THR A 385 -27.26 1.48 27.85
N ARG A 386 -26.70 2.56 27.29
CA ARG A 386 -25.77 3.43 28.00
C ARG A 386 -26.54 4.32 28.99
N LYS A 387 -26.17 4.25 30.26
CA LYS A 387 -26.69 5.14 31.30
C LYS A 387 -26.40 6.59 30.92
N THR A 388 -27.45 7.41 30.94
CA THR A 388 -27.31 8.84 30.63
C THR A 388 -26.52 9.55 31.74
N GLU A 389 -25.84 10.65 31.41
CA GLU A 389 -25.08 11.43 32.39
C GLU A 389 -25.98 11.91 33.55
N GLY A 390 -27.25 12.20 33.29
CA GLY A 390 -28.24 12.54 34.32
C GLY A 390 -28.52 11.40 35.31
N GLU A 391 -28.61 10.16 34.83
CA GLU A 391 -28.75 8.98 35.72
C GLU A 391 -27.53 8.80 36.60
N ILE A 392 -26.32 8.99 36.04
CA ILE A 392 -25.05 8.91 36.76
C ILE A 392 -24.98 10.01 37.84
N MET A 393 -25.36 11.24 37.51
CA MET A 393 -25.40 12.35 38.46
C MET A 393 -26.44 12.12 39.57
N SER A 394 -27.64 11.66 39.23
CA SER A 394 -28.68 11.33 40.22
C SER A 394 -28.26 10.16 41.14
N ALA A 395 -27.51 9.19 40.62
CA ALA A 395 -26.98 8.08 41.41
C ALA A 395 -25.88 8.56 42.36
N ARG A 396 -25.03 9.47 41.88
CA ARG A 396 -23.98 10.11 42.68
C ARG A 396 -24.56 10.99 43.78
N GLU A 397 -25.59 11.77 43.50
CA GLU A 397 -26.30 12.59 44.51
C GLU A 397 -26.96 11.71 45.59
N ARG A 398 -27.67 10.65 45.19
CA ARG A 398 -28.27 9.69 46.14
C ARG A 398 -27.23 8.96 46.98
N TYR A 399 -26.06 8.67 46.41
CA TYR A 399 -24.95 8.08 47.15
C TYR A 399 -24.36 9.06 48.18
N LEU A 400 -24.14 10.31 47.78
CA LEU A 400 -23.65 11.35 48.69
C LEU A 400 -24.65 11.66 49.80
N ALA A 401 -25.95 11.68 49.51
CA ALA A 401 -27.00 11.85 50.51
C ALA A 401 -27.02 10.71 51.53
N ARG A 402 -26.95 9.44 51.07
CA ARG A 402 -26.84 8.28 51.96
C ARG A 402 -25.59 8.31 52.82
N LYS A 403 -24.45 8.73 52.26
CA LYS A 403 -23.20 8.86 53.01
C LYS A 403 -23.30 9.94 54.09
N LYS A 404 -23.85 11.12 53.77
CA LYS A 404 -24.07 12.20 54.74
C LYS A 404 -25.01 11.77 55.87
N ALA A 405 -26.14 11.14 55.55
CA ALA A 405 -27.07 10.63 56.55
C ALA A 405 -26.40 9.59 57.48
N ALA A 406 -25.59 8.67 56.94
CA ALA A 406 -24.86 7.70 57.74
C ALA A 406 -23.78 8.34 58.64
N GLU A 407 -23.12 9.42 58.20
CA GLU A 407 -22.19 10.18 59.04
C GLU A 407 -22.93 10.96 60.15
N GLU A 408 -24.09 11.54 59.86
CA GLU A 408 -24.93 12.19 60.86
C GLU A 408 -25.49 11.21 61.89
N GLU A 409 -25.91 10.02 61.47
CA GLU A 409 -26.36 8.96 62.38
C GLU A 409 -25.21 8.43 63.25
N LYS A 410 -24.01 8.24 62.68
CA LYS A 410 -22.81 7.90 63.45
C LYS A 410 -22.45 8.99 64.46
N ARG A 411 -22.59 10.25 64.07
CA ARG A 411 -22.35 11.39 64.95
C ARG A 411 -23.39 11.43 66.09
N LYS A 412 -24.67 11.24 65.78
CA LYS A 412 -25.75 11.14 66.79
C LYS A 412 -25.56 9.95 67.73
N ALA A 413 -25.11 8.80 67.21
CA ALA A 413 -24.82 7.62 68.01
C ALA A 413 -23.58 7.81 68.90
N ALA A 414 -22.56 8.54 68.44
CA ALA A 414 -21.40 8.90 69.24
C ALA A 414 -21.75 9.92 70.34
N GLU A 415 -22.65 10.86 70.07
CA GLU A 415 -23.15 11.83 71.06
C GLU A 415 -24.05 11.15 72.12
N ALA A 416 -24.85 10.14 71.75
CA ALA A 416 -25.70 9.39 72.69
C ALA A 416 -24.95 8.31 73.52
N GLY A 417 -23.76 7.88 73.10
CA GLY A 417 -22.92 6.91 73.82
C GLY A 417 -21.91 7.53 74.79
N GLY A 418 -21.91 8.86 74.93
CA GLY A 418 -20.98 9.63 75.77
C GLY A 418 -21.57 10.27 77.03
N GLU A 419 -22.85 10.00 77.34
CA GLU A 419 -23.49 10.36 78.63
C GLU A 419 -23.37 9.26 79.69
#